data_AF-A0A923FBG9-F1
#
_entry.id   AF-A0A923FBG9-F1
#
_cell.length_a   1.000
_cell.length_b   1.000
_cell.length_c   1.000
_cell.angle_alpha   90.00
_cell.angle_beta   90.00
_cell.angle_gamma   90.00
#
_symmetry.space_group_name_H-M   'P 1'
#
loop_
_entity.id
_entity.type
_entity.pdbx_description
1 polymer ?
#
loop_
_entity_poly.entity_id
_entity_poly.type
_entity_poly.pdbx_seq_one_letter_code
_entity_poly.pdbx_strand_id
1 'polypeptide(L)'
;MTLSLQDIKPEQVDALKKQSQVAFDEQIKRMQALVSEKPALQEVLNQKVHPQSLCGCGCAQNICGYFCFEGCGSSCYPHSETIQITASPAIIGPDAPQQGTQVRFVGYATGTGTNVDISNLYLLGSVPDAENLVNVPLSLQLTINQGSLSLYFFEGTRLLAVMLHPSQYGSNISGEFSGTGSGTFQLV
;
A
#
# COMPACT_ATOMS: atom_id res chain seq x y z
N MET A 1 -20.30 -5.62 -11.29
CA MET A 1 -19.74 -4.60 -12.19
C MET A 1 -18.24 -4.80 -12.20
N THR A 2 -17.62 -5.02 -13.36
CA THR A 2 -16.16 -5.06 -13.52
C THR A 2 -15.68 -3.61 -13.66
N LEU A 3 -15.03 -3.07 -12.62
CA LEU A 3 -14.42 -1.75 -12.67
C LEU A 3 -13.08 -1.85 -13.39
N SER A 4 -12.84 -0.98 -14.37
CA SER A 4 -11.59 -0.94 -15.12
C SER A 4 -10.68 0.16 -14.59
N LEU A 5 -9.37 -0.04 -14.65
CA LEU A 5 -8.40 0.99 -14.23
C LEU A 5 -8.49 2.28 -15.06
N GLN A 6 -9.16 2.22 -16.21
CA GLN A 6 -9.41 3.34 -17.12
C GLN A 6 -10.58 4.22 -16.65
N ASP A 7 -11.40 3.75 -15.71
CA ASP A 7 -12.58 4.49 -15.21
C ASP A 7 -12.19 5.62 -14.22
N ILE A 8 -10.93 5.67 -13.79
CA ILE A 8 -10.42 6.72 -12.90
C ILE A 8 -9.90 7.89 -13.74
N LYS A 9 -10.41 9.09 -13.46
CA LYS A 9 -10.05 10.27 -14.22
C LYS A 9 -8.62 10.74 -13.88
N PRO A 10 -7.86 11.32 -14.84
CA PRO A 10 -6.49 11.78 -14.61
C PRO A 10 -6.34 12.72 -13.41
N GLU A 11 -7.29 13.65 -13.21
CA GLU A 11 -7.26 14.57 -12.07
C GLU A 11 -7.37 13.85 -10.71
N GLN A 12 -8.05 12.70 -10.67
CA GLN A 12 -8.18 11.89 -9.46
C GLN A 12 -6.89 11.11 -9.18
N VAL A 13 -6.23 10.65 -10.23
CA VAL A 13 -4.91 10.02 -10.16
C VAL A 13 -3.89 11.01 -9.59
N ASP A 14 -3.81 12.23 -10.12
CA ASP A 14 -2.84 13.24 -9.67
C ASP A 14 -3.08 13.69 -8.22
N ALA A 15 -4.35 13.86 -7.83
CA ALA A 15 -4.69 14.17 -6.46
C ALA A 15 -4.26 13.05 -5.51
N LEU A 16 -4.49 11.78 -5.89
CA LEU A 16 -4.14 10.63 -5.07
C LEU A 16 -2.62 10.40 -4.99
N LYS A 17 -1.89 10.66 -6.08
CA LYS A 17 -0.40 10.67 -6.07
C LYS A 17 0.14 11.64 -5.03
N LYS A 18 -0.40 12.86 -4.98
CA LYS A 18 -0.02 13.86 -3.97
C LYS A 18 -0.35 13.41 -2.56
N GLN A 19 -1.54 12.84 -2.34
CA GLN A 19 -1.94 12.32 -1.03
C GLN A 19 -1.02 11.18 -0.57
N SER A 20 -0.70 10.24 -1.47
CA SER A 20 0.22 9.14 -1.19
C SER A 20 1.61 9.66 -0.82
N GLN A 21 2.15 10.63 -1.57
CA GLN A 21 3.44 11.23 -1.26
C GLN A 21 3.45 11.93 0.11
N VAL A 22 2.39 12.67 0.43
CA VAL A 22 2.26 13.31 1.76
C VAL A 22 2.23 12.26 2.87
N ALA A 23 1.45 11.19 2.72
CA ALA A 23 1.38 10.12 3.70
C ALA A 23 2.71 9.38 3.86
N PHE A 24 3.45 9.19 2.76
CA PHE A 24 4.81 8.66 2.78
C PHE A 24 5.74 9.57 3.58
N ASP A 25 5.80 10.86 3.25
CA ASP A 25 6.67 11.84 3.92
C ASP A 25 6.34 11.98 5.41
N GLU A 26 5.06 11.97 5.77
CA GLU A 26 4.61 11.97 7.17
C GLU A 26 5.05 10.72 7.92
N GLN A 27 4.97 9.55 7.29
CA GLN A 27 5.42 8.31 7.91
C GLN A 27 6.94 8.29 8.09
N ILE A 28 7.71 8.81 7.12
CA ILE A 28 9.16 9.02 7.28
C ILE A 28 9.46 9.93 8.48
N LYS A 29 8.77 11.07 8.60
CA LYS A 29 8.94 11.99 9.73
C LYS A 29 8.62 11.32 11.07
N ARG A 30 7.55 10.52 11.13
CA ARG A 30 7.19 9.76 12.35
C ARG A 30 8.30 8.78 12.73
N MET A 31 8.84 8.03 11.77
CA MET A 31 9.96 7.12 12.03
C MET A 31 11.21 7.87 12.52
N GLN A 32 11.52 9.03 11.94
CA GLN A 32 12.65 9.87 12.38
C GLN A 32 12.44 10.43 13.80
N ALA A 33 11.22 10.83 14.14
CA ALA A 33 10.89 11.28 15.49
C ALA A 33 11.06 10.15 16.52
N LEU A 34 10.58 8.93 16.21
CA LEU A 34 10.78 7.76 17.07
C LEU A 34 12.25 7.40 17.27
N VAL A 35 13.07 7.55 16.23
CA VAL A 35 14.52 7.37 16.33
C VAL A 35 15.16 8.43 17.21
N SER A 36 14.69 9.68 17.11
CA SER A 36 15.18 10.79 17.93
C SER A 36 14.84 10.59 19.41
N GLU A 37 13.64 10.05 19.70
CA GLU A 37 13.21 9.68 21.06
C GLU A 37 13.90 8.42 21.58
N LYS A 38 14.18 7.45 20.69
CA LYS A 38 14.81 6.16 21.03
C LYS A 38 15.93 5.84 20.05
N PRO A 39 17.16 6.35 20.27
CA PRO A 39 18.29 6.17 19.36
C PRO A 39 18.65 4.69 19.09
N ALA A 40 18.33 3.79 20.02
CA ALA A 40 18.49 2.34 19.84
C ALA A 40 17.69 1.78 18.65
N LEU A 41 16.64 2.48 18.19
CA LEU A 41 15.85 2.10 17.02
C LEU A 41 16.47 2.57 15.69
N GLN A 42 17.58 3.32 15.71
CA GLN A 42 18.25 3.83 14.50
C GLN A 42 18.56 2.71 13.51
N GLU A 43 19.18 1.61 13.94
CA GLU A 43 19.56 0.53 13.01
C GLU A 43 18.35 -0.17 12.37
N VAL A 44 17.18 -0.09 13.01
CA VAL A 44 15.95 -0.71 12.51
C VAL A 44 15.16 0.29 11.67
N LEU A 45 15.04 1.55 12.05
CA LEU A 45 14.17 2.53 11.38
C LEU A 45 14.87 3.46 10.39
N ASN A 46 16.21 3.45 10.35
CA ASN A 46 16.96 4.26 9.41
C ASN A 46 16.68 3.80 7.98
N GLN A 47 16.13 4.71 7.17
CA GLN A 47 15.91 4.53 5.75
C GLN A 47 17.27 4.62 5.03
N LYS A 48 18.19 3.67 5.27
CA LYS A 48 19.49 3.62 4.58
C LYS A 48 19.20 3.62 3.08
N VAL A 49 19.47 4.76 2.44
CA VAL A 49 19.20 4.99 1.02
C VAL A 49 20.06 4.00 0.25
N HIS A 50 19.45 3.13 -0.56
CA HIS A 50 20.22 2.36 -1.52
C HIS A 50 20.85 3.37 -2.50
N PRO A 51 22.18 3.38 -2.73
CA PRO A 51 22.84 4.36 -3.60
C PRO A 51 22.50 4.23 -5.11
N GLN A 52 21.36 3.64 -5.48
CA GLN A 52 20.94 3.51 -6.87
C GLN A 52 19.87 4.54 -7.24
N SER A 53 20.28 5.82 -7.20
CA SER A 53 19.86 6.78 -8.22
C SER A 53 21.06 7.66 -8.61
N LEU A 54 22.21 7.02 -8.87
CA LEU A 54 23.40 7.68 -9.44
C LEU A 54 23.27 7.91 -10.96
N CYS A 55 22.13 7.56 -11.55
CA CYS A 55 21.67 8.15 -12.81
C CYS A 55 20.55 9.13 -12.44
N GLY A 56 20.73 10.43 -12.67
CA GLY A 56 19.88 11.53 -12.21
C GLY A 56 18.45 11.59 -12.80
N CYS A 57 17.78 10.45 -12.99
CA CYS A 57 16.42 10.32 -13.48
C CYS A 57 15.67 9.19 -12.74
N GLY A 58 15.86 9.05 -11.42
CA GLY A 58 15.06 8.16 -10.58
C GLY A 58 13.62 8.66 -10.48
N CYS A 59 12.84 8.48 -11.54
CA CYS A 59 11.46 8.93 -11.61
C CYS A 59 10.63 8.07 -10.66
N ALA A 60 9.94 8.72 -9.71
CA ALA A 60 8.94 8.05 -8.89
C ALA A 60 7.94 7.33 -9.81
N GLN A 61 7.80 6.03 -9.60
CA GLN A 61 6.84 5.20 -10.33
C GLN A 61 5.59 5.03 -9.47
N ASN A 62 4.51 4.54 -10.07
CA ASN A 62 3.22 4.39 -9.42
C ASN A 62 2.81 2.93 -9.39
N ILE A 63 2.20 2.52 -8.28
CA ILE A 63 1.46 1.27 -8.17
C ILE A 63 -0.01 1.67 -8.08
N CYS A 64 -0.86 1.07 -8.89
CA CYS A 64 -2.30 1.22 -8.73
C CYS A 64 -3.06 -0.05 -9.09
N GLY A 65 -4.27 -0.18 -8.57
CA GLY A 65 -5.08 -1.38 -8.76
C GLY A 65 -6.40 -1.29 -8.04
N TYR A 66 -7.34 -2.16 -8.41
CA TYR A 66 -8.50 -2.45 -7.58
C TYR A 66 -8.16 -3.60 -6.64
N PHE A 67 -8.16 -3.30 -5.35
CA PHE A 67 -7.83 -4.24 -4.29
C PHE A 67 -9.11 -4.78 -3.64
N CYS A 68 -9.08 -6.06 -3.28
CA CYS A 68 -10.07 -6.70 -2.44
C CYS A 68 -9.43 -7.04 -1.08
N PHE A 69 -10.21 -6.83 -0.02
CA PHE A 69 -9.87 -7.08 1.37
C PHE A 69 -10.95 -7.97 1.96
N GLU A 70 -10.59 -9.23 2.21
CA GLU A 70 -11.54 -10.25 2.64
C GLU A 70 -11.08 -10.87 3.96
N GLY A 71 -11.89 -10.77 4.99
CA GLY A 71 -11.66 -11.47 6.25
C GLY A 71 -11.74 -12.97 6.03
N CYS A 72 -10.69 -13.70 6.42
CA CYS A 72 -10.59 -15.15 6.22
C CYS A 72 -11.54 -15.97 7.12
N GLY A 73 -12.30 -15.31 8.02
CA GLY A 73 -13.27 -15.93 8.91
C GLY A 73 -12.66 -16.98 9.83
N SER A 74 -12.45 -16.65 11.10
CA SER A 74 -12.26 -17.69 12.12
C SER A 74 -13.18 -17.46 13.30
N SER A 75 -14.10 -18.40 13.47
CA SER A 75 -15.18 -18.43 14.44
C SER A 75 -14.71 -18.80 15.84
N CYS A 76 -13.77 -18.04 16.43
CA CYS A 76 -13.37 -18.17 17.84
C CYS A 76 -12.87 -16.81 18.37
N TYR A 77 -13.68 -16.15 19.21
CA TYR A 77 -13.35 -15.14 20.25
C TYR A 77 -11.93 -14.55 20.37
N PRO A 78 -11.85 -13.29 20.87
CA PRO A 78 -11.81 -12.05 20.12
C PRO A 78 -10.36 -11.61 19.81
N HIS A 79 -10.20 -10.72 18.85
CA HIS A 79 -9.04 -9.83 18.62
C HIS A 79 -7.96 -10.22 17.59
N SER A 80 -7.96 -11.39 16.95
CA SER A 80 -7.06 -11.64 15.81
C SER A 80 -7.84 -12.02 14.55
N GLU A 81 -7.90 -11.09 13.61
CA GLU A 81 -8.47 -11.26 12.28
C GLU A 81 -7.34 -11.34 11.25
N THR A 82 -7.52 -12.19 10.24
CA THR A 82 -6.63 -12.23 9.07
C THR A 82 -7.40 -11.74 7.85
N ILE A 83 -6.94 -10.65 7.25
CA ILE A 83 -7.47 -10.11 6.00
C ILE A 83 -6.60 -10.60 4.85
N GLN A 84 -7.21 -11.30 3.91
CA GLN A 84 -6.61 -11.58 2.60
C GLN A 84 -6.70 -10.33 1.73
N ILE A 85 -5.61 -10.03 1.02
CA ILE A 85 -5.47 -8.85 0.19
C ILE A 85 -5.12 -9.31 -1.22
N THR A 86 -5.97 -8.97 -2.18
CA THR A 86 -5.73 -9.34 -3.59
C THR A 86 -5.93 -8.14 -4.50
N ALA A 87 -5.25 -8.12 -5.64
CA ALA A 87 -5.55 -7.20 -6.74
C ALA A 87 -5.25 -7.89 -8.07
N SER A 88 -6.18 -7.84 -9.02
CA SER A 88 -5.93 -8.31 -10.39
C SER A 88 -6.96 -7.70 -11.37
N PRO A 89 -6.52 -6.92 -12.37
CA PRO A 89 -5.15 -6.45 -12.60
C PRO A 89 -4.77 -5.27 -11.68
N ALA A 90 -3.49 -5.20 -11.33
CA ALA A 90 -2.81 -4.01 -10.84
C ALA A 90 -1.73 -3.60 -11.87
N ILE A 91 -1.31 -2.34 -11.86
CA ILE A 91 -0.31 -1.79 -12.78
C ILE A 91 0.81 -1.15 -11.97
N ILE A 92 2.04 -1.44 -12.37
CA ILE A 92 3.26 -0.84 -11.85
C ILE A 92 3.96 -0.10 -12.99
N GLY A 93 4.21 1.20 -12.83
CA GLY A 93 4.98 1.96 -13.81
C GLY A 93 4.90 3.48 -13.63
N PRO A 94 5.73 4.25 -14.35
CA PRO A 94 5.75 5.72 -14.26
C PRO A 94 4.39 6.33 -14.64
N ASP A 95 3.73 5.75 -15.64
CA ASP A 95 2.48 6.25 -16.22
C ASP A 95 1.25 5.43 -15.78
N ALA A 96 1.32 4.69 -14.67
CA ALA A 96 0.16 3.97 -14.15
C ALA A 96 -0.93 4.97 -13.71
N PRO A 97 -2.23 4.71 -13.99
CA PRO A 97 -2.82 3.49 -14.58
C PRO A 97 -2.78 3.36 -16.11
N GLN A 98 -2.36 4.39 -16.86
CA GLN A 98 -2.45 4.40 -18.33
C GLN A 98 -1.48 3.44 -18.99
N GLN A 99 -0.26 3.31 -18.45
CA GLN A 99 0.76 2.41 -18.97
C GLN A 99 1.66 1.88 -17.84
N GLY A 100 2.06 0.62 -17.96
CA GLY A 100 2.97 -0.03 -17.03
C GLY A 100 2.93 -1.55 -17.14
N THR A 101 3.64 -2.21 -16.24
CA THR A 101 3.66 -3.66 -16.09
C THR A 101 2.40 -4.13 -15.39
N GLN A 102 1.63 -4.99 -16.04
CA GLN A 102 0.47 -5.62 -15.43
C GLN A 102 0.93 -6.70 -14.44
N VAL A 103 0.39 -6.63 -13.24
CA VAL A 103 0.70 -7.55 -12.15
C VAL A 103 -0.58 -7.96 -11.43
N ARG A 104 -0.50 -9.05 -10.68
CA ARG A 104 -1.45 -9.38 -9.62
C ARG A 104 -0.76 -9.23 -8.28
N PHE A 105 -1.50 -8.78 -7.28
CA PHE A 105 -1.05 -8.78 -5.90
C PHE A 105 -1.76 -9.88 -5.13
N VAL A 106 -1.00 -10.61 -4.32
CA VAL A 106 -1.53 -11.56 -3.34
C VAL A 106 -0.79 -11.34 -2.03
N GLY A 107 -1.53 -11.16 -0.95
CA GLY A 107 -0.98 -10.99 0.38
C GLY A 107 -2.02 -11.17 1.47
N TYR A 108 -1.59 -10.92 2.70
CA TYR A 108 -2.45 -10.94 3.86
C TYR A 108 -1.92 -10.00 4.95
N ALA A 109 -2.80 -9.60 5.86
CA ALA A 109 -2.44 -8.95 7.11
C ALA A 109 -3.19 -9.62 8.27
N THR A 110 -2.51 -9.85 9.39
CA THR A 110 -3.13 -10.34 10.63
C THR A 110 -3.03 -9.26 11.69
N GLY A 111 -4.09 -9.05 12.44
CA GLY A 111 -4.16 -7.99 13.42
C GLY A 111 -5.50 -7.93 14.13
N THR A 112 -5.80 -6.78 14.70
CA THR A 112 -7.02 -6.55 15.49
C THR A 112 -8.01 -5.74 14.67
N GLY A 113 -9.28 -6.14 14.68
CA GLY A 113 -10.30 -5.40 13.96
C GLY A 113 -11.65 -6.09 13.95
N THR A 114 -12.56 -5.52 13.17
CA THR A 114 -13.78 -6.15 12.71
C THR A 114 -13.48 -7.07 11.54
N ASN A 115 -14.36 -8.03 11.26
CA ASN A 115 -14.35 -8.69 9.96
C ASN A 115 -14.61 -7.62 8.87
N VAL A 116 -13.77 -7.61 7.83
CA VAL A 116 -13.83 -6.66 6.72
C VAL A 116 -14.05 -7.43 5.44
N ASP A 117 -15.03 -7.00 4.65
CA ASP A 117 -15.24 -7.43 3.28
C ASP A 117 -15.39 -6.17 2.41
N ILE A 118 -14.30 -5.77 1.76
CA ILE A 118 -14.24 -4.61 0.89
C ILE A 118 -13.71 -5.07 -0.45
N SER A 119 -14.56 -5.05 -1.46
CA SER A 119 -14.21 -5.45 -2.82
C SER A 119 -14.02 -4.24 -3.73
N ASN A 120 -13.08 -4.37 -4.67
CA ASN A 120 -12.83 -3.38 -5.74
C ASN A 120 -12.53 -1.97 -5.23
N LEU A 121 -11.70 -1.85 -4.21
CA LEU A 121 -11.23 -0.58 -3.72
C LEU A 121 -10.03 -0.11 -4.55
N TYR A 122 -10.19 0.99 -5.29
CA TYR A 122 -9.05 1.54 -6.02
C TYR A 122 -8.02 2.10 -5.05
N LEU A 123 -6.79 1.63 -5.16
CA LEU A 123 -5.65 2.17 -4.43
C LEU A 123 -4.57 2.65 -5.39
N LEU A 124 -3.88 3.71 -4.97
CA LEU A 124 -2.67 4.19 -5.64
C LEU A 124 -1.62 4.58 -4.62
N GLY A 125 -0.37 4.28 -4.94
CA GLY A 125 0.78 4.75 -4.21
C GLY A 125 1.95 5.08 -5.11
N SER A 126 2.69 6.13 -4.76
CA SER A 126 3.99 6.43 -5.36
C SER A 126 5.06 5.56 -4.71
N VAL A 127 5.97 5.02 -5.51
CA VAL A 127 7.05 4.16 -5.03
C VAL A 127 8.35 4.44 -5.79
N PRO A 128 9.51 4.51 -5.11
CA PRO A 128 10.80 4.50 -5.80
C PRO A 128 11.05 3.10 -6.38
N ASP A 129 11.58 3.03 -7.59
CA ASP A 129 12.03 1.79 -8.23
C ASP A 129 10.97 0.66 -8.30
N ALA A 130 9.74 1.00 -8.68
CA ALA A 130 8.60 0.08 -8.60
C ALA A 130 8.78 -1.24 -9.36
N GLU A 131 9.50 -1.22 -10.49
CA GLU A 131 9.82 -2.42 -11.28
C GLU A 131 10.57 -3.49 -10.47
N ASN A 132 11.34 -3.10 -9.45
CA ASN A 132 12.07 -4.03 -8.59
C ASN A 132 11.19 -4.71 -7.53
N LEU A 133 9.89 -4.38 -7.45
CA LEU A 133 8.96 -4.95 -6.46
C LEU A 133 8.30 -6.25 -6.95
N VAL A 134 8.41 -6.55 -8.24
CA VAL A 134 7.80 -7.75 -8.84
C VAL A 134 8.58 -8.99 -8.39
N ASN A 135 7.84 -9.98 -7.90
CA ASN A 135 8.35 -11.23 -7.32
C ASN A 135 9.23 -11.06 -6.06
N VAL A 136 9.15 -9.90 -5.40
CA VAL A 136 9.82 -9.64 -4.13
C VAL A 136 8.81 -9.78 -2.98
N PRO A 137 9.12 -10.54 -1.91
CA PRO A 137 8.28 -10.58 -0.73
C PRO A 137 8.34 -9.24 0.00
N LEU A 138 7.17 -8.62 0.19
CA LEU A 138 7.01 -7.33 0.85
C LEU A 138 6.38 -7.53 2.22
N SER A 139 6.87 -6.80 3.22
CA SER A 139 6.19 -6.64 4.50
C SER A 139 5.07 -5.62 4.34
N LEU A 140 3.92 -5.88 4.96
CA LEU A 140 2.72 -5.07 4.86
C LEU A 140 2.34 -4.51 6.23
N GLN A 141 1.82 -3.29 6.25
CA GLN A 141 0.99 -2.78 7.33
C GLN A 141 -0.33 -2.30 6.73
N LEU A 142 -1.45 -2.76 7.29
CA LEU A 142 -2.79 -2.40 6.83
C LEU A 142 -3.52 -1.70 7.96
N THR A 143 -4.05 -0.51 7.67
CA THR A 143 -4.94 0.24 8.54
C THR A 143 -6.23 0.54 7.79
N ILE A 144 -7.36 0.12 8.34
CA ILE A 144 -8.71 0.39 7.86
C ILE A 144 -9.44 1.13 8.98
N ASN A 145 -10.00 2.29 8.67
CA ASN A 145 -10.93 2.98 9.53
C ASN A 145 -12.20 3.29 8.72
N GLN A 146 -13.29 3.66 9.39
CA GLN A 146 -14.45 4.17 8.69
C GLN A 146 -14.06 5.36 7.80
N GLY A 147 -14.31 5.26 6.50
CA GLY A 147 -13.98 6.33 5.56
C GLY A 147 -12.56 6.32 4.98
N SER A 148 -11.64 5.48 5.46
CA SER A 148 -10.24 5.52 5.02
C SER A 148 -9.52 4.17 5.10
N LEU A 149 -8.61 3.95 4.16
CA LEU A 149 -7.75 2.78 4.13
C LEU A 149 -6.34 3.21 3.71
N SER A 150 -5.35 2.73 4.46
CA SER A 150 -3.93 2.89 4.17
C SER A 150 -3.26 1.52 4.16
N LEU A 151 -2.60 1.17 3.06
CA LEU A 151 -1.77 -0.02 2.94
C LEU A 151 -0.32 0.40 2.68
N TYR A 152 0.57 0.03 3.59
CA TYR A 152 1.97 0.38 3.55
C TYR A 152 2.78 -0.83 3.06
N PHE A 153 3.71 -0.59 2.14
CA PHE A 153 4.66 -1.59 1.66
C PHE A 153 6.05 -1.31 2.22
N PHE A 154 6.71 -2.36 2.72
CA PHE A 154 8.07 -2.29 3.26
C PHE A 154 8.99 -3.36 2.69
N GLU A 155 10.25 -2.99 2.50
CA GLU A 155 11.38 -3.91 2.28
C GLU A 155 12.15 -3.99 3.60
N GLY A 156 11.95 -5.08 4.35
CA GLY A 156 12.39 -5.14 5.74
C GLY A 156 11.71 -4.03 6.55
N THR A 157 12.47 -3.01 6.94
CA THR A 157 12.00 -1.84 7.71
C THR A 157 11.94 -0.55 6.88
N ARG A 158 12.41 -0.60 5.63
CA ARG A 158 12.37 0.52 4.70
C ARG A 158 10.97 0.68 4.18
N LEU A 159 10.41 1.89 4.26
CA LEU A 159 9.11 2.19 3.66
C LEU A 159 9.31 2.36 2.15
N LEU A 160 8.54 1.63 1.36
CA LEU A 160 8.56 1.72 -0.09
C LEU A 160 7.42 2.62 -0.58
N ALA A 161 6.20 2.36 -0.12
CA ALA A 161 5.03 3.11 -0.58
C ALA A 161 3.91 3.11 0.45
N VAL A 162 3.02 4.10 0.29
CA VAL A 162 1.74 4.18 1.00
C VAL A 162 0.63 4.22 -0.03
N MET A 163 -0.12 3.14 -0.12
CA MET A 163 -1.28 3.00 -1.00
C MET A 163 -2.51 3.57 -0.29
N LEU A 164 -3.19 4.50 -0.95
CA LEU A 164 -4.37 5.17 -0.40
C LEU A 164 -5.57 5.03 -1.34
N HIS A 165 -6.76 5.09 -0.75
CA HIS A 165 -8.02 5.29 -1.48
C HIS A 165 -8.38 6.77 -1.54
N PRO A 166 -8.97 7.30 -2.64
CA PRO A 166 -9.42 8.69 -2.67
C PRO A 166 -10.43 8.97 -1.55
N SER A 167 -10.16 10.00 -0.75
CA SER A 167 -11.00 10.36 0.39
C SER A 167 -12.46 10.67 0.02
N GLN A 168 -12.71 11.19 -1.19
CA GLN A 168 -14.08 11.45 -1.66
C GLN A 168 -14.96 10.20 -1.83
N TYR A 169 -14.35 9.01 -1.85
CA TYR A 169 -15.03 7.72 -1.99
C TYR A 169 -14.98 6.87 -0.72
N GLY A 170 -14.56 7.47 0.40
CA GLY A 170 -14.42 6.81 1.69
C GLY A 170 -15.72 6.18 2.23
N SER A 171 -16.90 6.64 1.77
CA SER A 171 -18.20 6.06 2.17
C SER A 171 -18.32 4.55 1.89
N ASN A 172 -17.52 4.02 0.97
CA ASN A 172 -17.49 2.60 0.61
C ASN A 172 -16.56 1.77 1.51
N ILE A 173 -15.86 2.41 2.45
CA ILE A 173 -14.95 1.76 3.40
C ILE A 173 -15.63 1.69 4.75
N SER A 174 -15.91 0.46 5.19
CA SER A 174 -16.51 0.17 6.49
C SER A 174 -15.64 -0.81 7.27
N GLY A 175 -15.81 -0.82 8.59
CA GLY A 175 -15.01 -1.62 9.50
C GLY A 175 -13.76 -0.91 10.03
N GLU A 176 -13.11 -1.57 10.97
CA GLU A 176 -11.87 -1.13 11.59
C GLU A 176 -10.89 -2.29 11.59
N PHE A 177 -9.67 -2.08 11.15
CA PHE A 177 -8.62 -3.09 11.20
C PHE A 177 -7.25 -2.44 11.30
N SER A 178 -6.37 -3.03 12.09
CA SER A 178 -4.96 -2.68 12.13
C SER A 178 -4.14 -3.95 12.27
N GLY A 179 -3.22 -4.18 11.34
CA GLY A 179 -2.42 -5.40 11.33
C GLY A 179 -1.21 -5.32 10.41
N THR A 180 -0.40 -6.36 10.47
CA THR A 180 0.78 -6.53 9.62
C THR A 180 0.77 -7.88 8.95
N GLY A 181 1.53 -8.01 7.86
CA GLY A 181 1.68 -9.29 7.18
C GLY A 181 2.62 -9.20 6.01
N SER A 182 2.32 -9.97 4.96
CA SER A 182 3.20 -10.07 3.80
C SER A 182 2.42 -10.21 2.50
N GLY A 183 3.02 -9.77 1.41
CA GLY A 183 2.45 -9.95 0.07
C GLY A 183 3.51 -9.89 -1.01
N THR A 184 3.09 -10.16 -2.25
CA THR A 184 3.98 -10.16 -3.41
C THR A 184 3.21 -9.76 -4.66
N PHE A 185 3.85 -8.93 -5.49
CA PHE A 185 3.39 -8.67 -6.85
C PHE A 185 3.92 -9.75 -7.79
N GLN A 186 3.09 -10.28 -8.67
CA GLN A 186 3.43 -11.33 -9.62
C GLN A 186 3.02 -10.88 -11.02
N LEU A 187 3.83 -11.19 -12.03
CA LEU A 187 3.45 -10.95 -13.42
C LEU A 187 2.16 -11.71 -13.77
N VAL A 188 1.29 -11.06 -14.56
CA VAL A 188 0.05 -11.64 -15.08
C VAL A 188 0.28 -12.21 -16.47
#